data_AF-A0A0V0QY53-F1
#
_entry.id   AF-A0A0V0QY53-F1
#
_cell.length_a   1.000
_cell.length_b   1.000
_cell.length_c   1.000
_cell.angle_alpha   90.00
_cell.angle_beta   90.00
_cell.angle_gamma   90.00
#
_symmetry.space_group_name_H-M   'P 1'
#
loop_
_entity.id
_entity.type
_entity.pdbx_description
1 polymer ?
#
loop_
_entity_poly.entity_id
_entity_poly.type
_entity_poly.pdbx_seq_one_letter_code
_entity_poly.pdbx_strand_id
1 'polypeptide(L)'
;MPIQQTDAKLWFDREEEIQEYDDKMISNIELKSSDFDDENFSPVFSRATQEHFLEPSERLRNDMSKIAAPMKSLSFEQLIDRYILIKPDHTYYRNATIDKFLGGFGLGYLLLRELPVRNFYARCFIMYVFAAKLMDHLHSPFPFTGNNGDIIAAADRWAHWDLRCYDNVWRALKFVEIPSVSNKVREAKTWSGRQPAHLLRTDVWFVPHWFGAAGRSKRVATWDGTQNMPLHRLADPKHKDAYMLQYI
;
A
#
# COMPACT_ATOMS: atom_id res chain seq x y z
N MET A 1 -7.60 48.80 33.73
CA MET A 1 -7.73 47.49 34.39
C MET A 1 -6.37 47.12 34.98
N PRO A 2 -6.27 46.70 36.26
CA PRO A 2 -5.00 46.24 36.80
C PRO A 2 -4.61 44.88 36.22
N ILE A 3 -3.31 44.62 36.08
CA ILE A 3 -2.76 43.37 35.56
C ILE A 3 -2.95 42.27 36.61
N GLN A 4 -3.51 41.13 36.20
CA GLN A 4 -3.73 39.98 37.07
C GLN A 4 -2.56 39.00 36.95
N GLN A 5 -1.93 38.65 38.08
CA GLN A 5 -0.88 37.63 38.09
C GLN A 5 -1.47 36.22 38.09
N THR A 6 -0.90 35.34 37.26
CA THR A 6 -1.29 33.93 37.12
C THR A 6 -0.06 33.02 37.22
N ASP A 7 -0.27 31.70 37.15
CA ASP A 7 0.82 30.71 37.17
C ASP A 7 1.79 30.86 35.98
N ALA A 8 1.32 31.42 34.86
CA ALA A 8 2.17 31.73 33.71
C ALA A 8 2.95 33.03 33.95
N LYS A 9 4.26 32.91 34.17
CA LYS A 9 5.16 34.04 34.41
C LYS A 9 5.75 34.59 33.12
N LEU A 10 5.99 35.90 33.12
CA LEU A 10 6.83 36.55 32.12
C LEU A 10 8.30 36.13 32.28
N TRP A 11 9.07 36.28 31.21
CA TRP A 11 10.45 35.81 31.11
C TRP A 11 11.49 36.94 31.27
N PHE A 12 11.09 38.11 31.75
CA PHE A 12 11.97 39.27 31.95
C PHE A 12 12.56 39.29 33.37
N ASP A 13 13.80 39.77 33.49
CA ASP A 13 14.55 39.77 34.75
C ASP A 13 14.35 41.05 35.58
N ARG A 14 14.10 42.20 34.90
CA ARG A 14 13.94 43.51 35.54
C ARG A 14 12.48 43.95 35.55
N GLU A 15 12.05 44.61 36.62
CA GLU A 15 10.69 45.15 36.72
C GLU A 15 10.37 46.21 35.65
N GLU A 16 11.38 46.99 35.23
CA GLU A 16 11.25 47.99 34.17
C GLU A 16 10.87 47.34 32.83
N GLU A 17 11.46 46.19 32.49
CA GLU A 17 11.18 45.44 31.25
C GLU A 17 9.79 44.80 31.27
N ILE A 18 9.35 44.35 32.45
CA ILE A 18 7.99 43.83 32.66
C ILE A 18 6.96 44.93 32.42
N GLN A 19 7.17 46.11 33.01
CA GLN A 19 6.28 47.25 32.83
C GLN A 19 6.22 47.71 31.37
N GLU A 20 7.36 47.80 30.68
CA GLU A 20 7.39 48.16 29.26
C GLU A 20 6.65 47.14 28.38
N TYR A 21 6.81 45.84 28.66
CA TYR A 21 6.10 44.78 27.95
C TYR A 21 4.58 44.88 28.15
N ASP A 22 4.16 45.09 29.39
CA ASP A 22 2.76 45.22 29.76
C ASP A 22 2.13 46.46 29.13
N ASP A 23 2.78 47.63 29.21
CA ASP A 23 2.32 48.88 28.60
C ASP A 23 2.15 48.72 27.08
N LYS A 24 3.12 48.08 26.42
CA LYS A 24 3.06 47.80 24.98
C LYS A 24 1.93 46.84 24.62
N MET A 25 1.66 45.82 25.45
CA MET A 25 0.55 44.90 25.19
C MET A 25 -0.80 45.61 25.40
N ILE A 26 -0.94 46.33 26.51
CA ILE A 26 -2.17 47.05 26.89
C ILE A 26 -2.53 48.12 25.85
N SER A 27 -1.54 48.87 25.35
CA SER A 27 -1.79 49.90 24.32
C SER A 27 -2.34 49.34 23.01
N ASN A 28 -2.18 48.04 22.76
CA ASN A 28 -2.68 47.34 21.56
C ASN A 28 -4.01 46.61 21.80
N ILE A 29 -4.56 46.62 23.03
CA ILE A 29 -5.84 45.97 23.32
C ILE A 29 -6.98 46.82 22.74
N GLU A 30 -7.76 46.24 21.84
CA GLU A 30 -9.01 46.81 21.36
C GLU A 30 -10.19 46.21 22.14
N LEU A 31 -10.82 47.01 23.01
CA LEU A 31 -12.01 46.61 23.75
C LEU A 31 -13.21 46.48 22.81
N LYS A 32 -13.99 45.40 23.00
CA LYS A 32 -15.21 45.11 22.23
C LYS A 32 -16.30 44.65 23.20
N SER A 33 -17.25 45.53 23.48
CA SER A 33 -18.35 45.31 24.42
C SER A 33 -19.64 44.89 23.70
N SER A 34 -20.47 44.10 24.39
CA SER A 34 -21.83 43.74 23.95
C SER A 34 -22.91 44.68 24.48
N ASP A 35 -22.56 45.60 25.37
CA ASP A 35 -23.50 46.50 26.02
C ASP A 35 -23.68 47.76 25.17
N PHE A 36 -24.93 48.08 24.82
CA PHE A 36 -25.26 49.16 23.88
C PHE A 36 -24.82 50.54 24.35
N ASP A 37 -24.79 50.76 25.67
CA ASP A 37 -24.44 52.03 26.30
C ASP A 37 -22.92 52.18 26.56
N ASP A 38 -22.10 51.25 26.06
CA ASP A 38 -20.63 51.25 26.23
C ASP A 38 -19.92 51.98 25.08
N GLU A 39 -18.91 52.80 25.39
CA GLU A 39 -18.07 53.49 24.41
C GLU A 39 -17.35 52.51 23.46
N ASN A 40 -17.16 51.27 23.88
CA ASN A 40 -16.53 50.20 23.10
C ASN A 40 -17.53 49.19 22.53
N PHE A 41 -18.82 49.54 22.42
CA PHE A 41 -19.86 48.66 21.88
C PHE A 41 -19.55 48.20 20.45
N SER A 42 -19.67 46.90 20.21
CA SER A 42 -19.49 46.28 18.89
C SER A 42 -20.53 45.17 18.69
N PRO A 43 -21.63 45.45 17.97
CA PRO A 43 -22.74 44.51 17.81
C PRO A 43 -22.36 43.26 16.98
N VAL A 44 -21.35 43.38 16.12
CA VAL A 44 -20.78 42.32 15.30
C VAL A 44 -19.25 42.44 15.36
N PHE A 45 -18.52 41.33 15.20
CA PHE A 45 -17.05 41.26 15.32
C PHE A 45 -16.52 41.48 16.76
N SER A 46 -17.24 40.99 17.77
CA SER A 46 -16.67 40.84 19.10
C SER A 46 -15.49 39.85 19.05
N ARG A 47 -14.39 40.22 19.70
CA ARG A 47 -13.21 39.36 19.81
C ARG A 47 -13.32 38.53 21.08
N ALA A 48 -13.05 37.24 20.99
CA ALA A 48 -12.87 36.41 22.18
C ALA A 48 -11.60 36.88 22.92
N THR A 49 -11.68 36.99 24.24
CA THR A 49 -10.55 37.38 25.10
C THR A 49 -9.69 36.19 25.52
N GLN A 50 -10.14 34.97 25.23
CA GLN A 50 -9.45 33.72 25.52
C GLN A 50 -8.88 33.12 24.24
N GLU A 51 -7.57 32.85 24.23
CA GLU A 51 -6.94 32.06 23.17
C GLU A 51 -7.33 30.58 23.32
N HIS A 52 -7.67 29.95 22.19
CA HIS A 52 -7.96 28.52 22.15
C HIS A 52 -6.71 27.73 21.78
N PHE A 53 -6.31 26.83 22.68
CA PHE A 53 -5.23 25.88 22.43
C PHE A 53 -5.79 24.53 21.98
N LEU A 54 -5.17 23.95 20.93
CA LEU A 54 -5.52 22.60 20.48
C LEU A 54 -4.90 21.57 21.43
N GLU A 55 -5.72 20.98 22.29
CA GLU A 55 -5.29 19.93 23.21
C GLU A 55 -5.85 18.55 22.84
N PRO A 56 -5.13 17.46 23.17
CA PRO A 56 -5.65 16.11 22.99
C PRO A 56 -6.83 15.88 23.93
N SER A 57 -8.03 15.86 23.35
CA SER A 57 -9.28 15.61 24.07
C SER A 57 -9.25 14.26 24.81
N GLU A 58 -10.10 14.14 25.83
CA GLU A 58 -10.27 12.87 26.55
C GLU A 58 -10.66 11.73 25.61
N ARG A 59 -11.48 12.01 24.60
CA ARG A 59 -11.84 11.02 23.58
C ARG A 59 -10.60 10.48 22.86
N LEU A 60 -9.70 11.36 22.42
CA LEU A 60 -8.46 10.95 21.77
C LEU A 60 -7.62 10.06 22.70
N ARG A 61 -7.46 10.47 23.96
CA ARG A 61 -6.71 9.70 24.98
C ARG A 61 -7.34 8.31 25.22
N ASN A 62 -8.66 8.27 25.33
CA ASN A 62 -9.42 7.04 25.56
C ASN A 62 -9.31 6.09 24.36
N ASP A 63 -9.45 6.59 23.13
CA ASP A 63 -9.37 5.75 21.93
C ASP A 63 -7.95 5.19 21.72
N MET A 64 -6.91 5.98 21.98
CA MET A 64 -5.52 5.47 21.97
C MET A 64 -5.30 4.39 23.03
N SER A 65 -5.91 4.53 24.21
CA SER A 65 -5.79 3.54 25.28
C SER A 65 -6.44 2.19 24.93
N LYS A 66 -7.51 2.21 24.13
CA LYS A 66 -8.22 1.00 23.66
C LYS A 66 -7.38 0.17 22.70
N ILE A 67 -6.60 0.82 21.83
CA ILE A 67 -5.69 0.13 20.90
C ILE A 67 -4.65 -0.68 21.68
N ALA A 68 -4.15 -0.14 22.78
CA ALA A 68 -3.15 -0.80 23.62
C ALA A 68 -3.75 -1.80 24.64
N ALA A 69 -5.06 -1.82 24.83
CA ALA A 69 -5.73 -2.66 25.83
C ALA A 69 -5.34 -4.16 25.79
N PRO A 70 -5.32 -4.85 24.63
CA PRO A 70 -4.93 -6.27 24.61
C PRO A 70 -3.47 -6.49 25.02
N MET A 71 -2.61 -5.47 24.87
CA MET A 71 -1.20 -5.54 25.23
C MET A 71 -0.94 -5.30 26.72
N LYS A 72 -1.78 -4.50 27.39
CA LYS A 72 -1.61 -4.17 28.82
C LYS A 72 -1.69 -5.39 29.75
N SER A 73 -2.38 -6.45 29.32
CA SER A 73 -2.59 -7.67 30.11
C SER A 73 -1.47 -8.71 29.97
N LEU A 74 -0.52 -8.50 29.06
CA LEU A 74 0.48 -9.49 28.68
C LEU A 74 1.89 -9.07 29.11
N SER A 75 2.72 -10.04 29.47
CA SER A 75 4.16 -9.80 29.59
C SER A 75 4.78 -9.59 28.19
N PHE A 76 5.99 -9.02 28.15
CA PHE A 76 6.71 -8.81 26.89
C PHE A 76 6.96 -10.14 26.14
N GLU A 77 7.30 -11.21 26.86
CA GLU A 77 7.49 -12.55 26.28
C GLU A 77 6.19 -13.08 25.67
N GLN A 78 5.07 -12.95 26.37
CA GLN A 78 3.75 -13.37 25.87
C GLN A 78 3.33 -12.58 24.62
N LEU A 79 3.70 -11.29 24.53
CA LEU A 79 3.45 -10.46 23.35
C LEU A 79 4.23 -10.96 22.15
N ILE A 80 5.52 -11.27 22.33
CA ILE A 80 6.38 -11.81 21.28
C ILE A 80 5.82 -13.14 20.77
N ASP A 81 5.54 -14.08 21.66
CA ASP A 81 5.07 -15.41 21.28
C ASP A 81 3.72 -15.37 20.58
N ARG A 82 2.82 -14.49 21.03
CA ARG A 82 1.46 -14.39 20.47
C ARG A 82 1.41 -13.67 19.14
N TYR A 83 2.12 -12.54 19.01
CA TYR A 83 1.95 -11.65 17.85
C TYR A 83 3.16 -11.59 16.93
N ILE A 84 4.36 -11.99 17.36
CA ILE A 84 5.57 -11.91 16.53
C ILE A 84 5.94 -13.29 16.02
N LEU A 85 6.19 -14.25 16.92
CA LEU A 85 6.66 -15.60 16.62
C LEU A 85 5.52 -16.57 16.27
N ILE A 86 4.71 -16.18 15.30
CA ILE A 86 3.66 -17.05 14.77
C ILE A 86 4.33 -18.27 14.11
N LYS A 87 3.91 -19.48 14.51
CA LYS A 87 4.41 -20.73 13.92
C LYS A 87 4.18 -20.73 12.40
N PRO A 88 5.22 -20.99 11.58
CA PRO A 88 5.07 -21.03 10.13
C PRO A 88 4.15 -22.18 9.71
N ASP A 89 3.06 -21.83 9.04
CA ASP A 89 2.21 -22.77 8.32
C ASP A 89 1.87 -22.18 6.95
N HIS A 90 2.42 -22.82 5.92
CA HIS A 90 2.32 -22.41 4.53
C HIS A 90 1.32 -23.26 3.73
N THR A 91 0.48 -24.06 4.42
CA THR A 91 -0.49 -24.97 3.78
C THR A 91 -1.86 -24.34 3.53
N TYR A 92 -2.17 -23.23 4.20
CA TYR A 92 -3.47 -22.57 4.09
C TYR A 92 -3.71 -21.93 2.72
N TYR A 93 -4.93 -22.11 2.19
CA TYR A 93 -5.36 -21.42 0.98
C TYR A 93 -5.79 -19.97 1.26
N ARG A 94 -4.81 -19.07 1.41
CA ARG A 94 -5.04 -17.66 1.77
C ARG A 94 -5.83 -16.88 0.71
N ASN A 95 -5.68 -17.23 -0.56
CA ASN A 95 -6.36 -16.56 -1.68
C ASN A 95 -7.85 -16.92 -1.77
N ALA A 96 -8.33 -17.89 -0.99
CA ALA A 96 -9.74 -18.29 -0.95
C ALA A 96 -10.69 -17.11 -0.74
N THR A 97 -10.32 -16.11 0.06
CA THR A 97 -11.16 -14.94 0.32
C THR A 97 -11.41 -14.12 -0.94
N ILE A 98 -10.37 -13.91 -1.76
CA ILE A 98 -10.46 -13.17 -3.02
C ILE A 98 -11.23 -13.98 -4.05
N ASP A 99 -10.91 -15.27 -4.18
CA ASP A 99 -11.59 -16.18 -5.10
C ASP A 99 -13.08 -16.31 -4.80
N LYS A 100 -13.45 -16.41 -3.51
CA LYS A 100 -14.84 -16.46 -3.07
C LYS A 100 -15.56 -15.15 -3.41
N PHE A 101 -14.90 -14.01 -3.21
CA PHE A 101 -15.46 -12.70 -3.53
C PHE A 101 -15.71 -12.54 -5.04
N LEU A 102 -14.68 -12.77 -5.85
CA LEU A 102 -14.76 -12.63 -7.32
C LEU A 102 -15.63 -13.71 -7.96
N GLY A 103 -15.47 -14.97 -7.56
CA GLY A 103 -16.32 -16.08 -7.98
C GLY A 103 -17.79 -15.88 -7.58
N GLY A 104 -18.04 -15.12 -6.51
CA GLY A 104 -19.37 -14.70 -6.08
C GLY A 104 -20.12 -13.88 -7.14
N PHE A 105 -19.44 -13.12 -7.99
CA PHE A 105 -20.09 -12.45 -9.13
C PHE A 105 -20.56 -13.46 -10.18
N GLY A 106 -19.76 -14.47 -10.51
CA GLY A 106 -20.16 -15.54 -11.43
C GLY A 106 -21.37 -16.33 -10.91
N LEU A 107 -21.32 -16.75 -9.64
CA LEU A 107 -22.44 -17.42 -8.99
C LEU A 107 -23.68 -16.52 -8.87
N GLY A 108 -23.48 -15.25 -8.54
CA GLY A 108 -24.55 -14.25 -8.49
C GLY A 108 -25.26 -14.12 -9.83
N TYR A 109 -24.52 -14.02 -10.92
CA TYR A 109 -25.09 -13.98 -12.28
C TYR A 109 -25.97 -15.20 -12.60
N LEU A 110 -25.54 -16.41 -12.20
CA LEU A 110 -26.32 -17.64 -12.43
C LEU A 110 -27.69 -17.62 -11.74
N LEU A 111 -27.82 -16.93 -10.60
CA LEU A 111 -29.10 -16.76 -9.92
C LEU A 111 -29.90 -15.59 -10.52
N LEU A 112 -29.24 -14.46 -10.77
CA LEU A 112 -29.87 -13.25 -11.30
C LEU A 112 -30.47 -13.45 -12.70
N ARG A 113 -29.89 -14.33 -13.53
CA ARG A 113 -30.41 -14.61 -14.87
C ARG A 113 -31.76 -15.34 -14.86
N GLU A 114 -32.09 -16.04 -13.77
CA GLU A 114 -33.34 -16.82 -13.62
C GLU A 114 -34.44 -16.05 -12.86
N LEU A 115 -34.28 -14.73 -12.67
CA LEU A 115 -35.27 -13.93 -11.95
C LEU A 115 -36.65 -13.98 -12.63
N PRO A 116 -37.74 -14.21 -11.88
CA PRO A 116 -39.10 -14.34 -12.42
C PRO A 116 -39.73 -12.99 -12.80
N VAL A 117 -38.95 -12.11 -13.43
CA VAL A 117 -39.41 -10.80 -13.94
C VAL A 117 -39.93 -11.00 -15.35
N ARG A 118 -41.24 -10.74 -15.54
CA ARG A 118 -41.92 -10.95 -16.83
C ARG A 118 -41.41 -10.03 -17.94
N ASN A 119 -41.08 -8.79 -17.61
CA ASN A 119 -40.63 -7.79 -18.60
C ASN A 119 -39.14 -7.98 -18.91
N PHE A 120 -38.81 -8.25 -20.18
CA PHE A 120 -37.43 -8.37 -20.66
C PHE A 120 -36.59 -7.13 -20.38
N TYR A 121 -37.11 -5.93 -20.63
CA TYR A 121 -36.38 -4.68 -20.43
C TYR A 121 -36.07 -4.40 -18.95
N ALA A 122 -36.93 -4.86 -18.05
CA ALA A 122 -36.65 -4.81 -16.61
C ALA A 122 -35.47 -5.72 -16.24
N ARG A 123 -35.35 -6.91 -16.87
CA ARG A 123 -34.17 -7.78 -16.70
C ARG A 123 -32.90 -7.16 -17.26
N CYS A 124 -32.97 -6.48 -18.41
CA CYS A 124 -31.82 -5.75 -18.96
C CYS A 124 -31.34 -4.66 -18.00
N PHE A 125 -32.25 -3.91 -17.38
CA PHE A 125 -31.89 -2.91 -16.38
C PHE A 125 -31.23 -3.53 -15.14
N ILE A 126 -31.77 -4.64 -14.63
CA ILE A 126 -31.18 -5.38 -13.50
C ILE A 126 -29.76 -5.85 -13.85
N MET A 127 -29.55 -6.40 -15.05
CA MET A 127 -28.24 -6.84 -15.51
C MET A 127 -27.27 -5.68 -15.71
N TYR A 128 -27.75 -4.52 -16.14
CA TYR A 128 -26.95 -3.31 -16.25
C TYR A 128 -26.46 -2.84 -14.89
N VAL A 129 -27.32 -2.82 -13.86
CA VAL A 129 -26.94 -2.47 -12.48
C VAL A 129 -25.95 -3.50 -11.92
N PHE A 130 -26.16 -4.79 -12.18
CA PHE A 130 -25.24 -5.84 -11.79
C PHE A 130 -23.86 -5.68 -12.45
N ALA A 131 -23.84 -5.39 -13.75
CA ALA A 131 -22.62 -5.11 -14.50
C ALA A 131 -21.91 -3.86 -13.94
N ALA A 132 -22.63 -2.79 -13.60
CA ALA A 132 -22.04 -1.60 -12.97
C ALA A 132 -21.29 -1.96 -11.68
N LYS A 133 -21.88 -2.80 -10.82
CA LYS A 133 -21.22 -3.28 -9.60
C LYS A 133 -19.97 -4.12 -9.88
N LEU A 134 -19.98 -4.94 -10.93
CA LEU A 134 -18.80 -5.70 -11.32
C LEU A 134 -17.71 -4.77 -11.86
N MET A 135 -18.09 -3.74 -12.61
CA MET A 135 -17.19 -2.75 -13.20
C MET A 135 -16.51 -1.84 -12.15
N ASP A 136 -17.06 -1.71 -10.94
CA ASP A 136 -16.33 -1.08 -9.82
C ASP A 136 -15.01 -1.81 -9.48
N HIS A 137 -14.92 -3.10 -9.83
CA HIS A 137 -13.73 -3.92 -9.62
C HIS A 137 -13.03 -4.27 -10.93
N LEU A 138 -13.75 -4.31 -12.05
CA LEU A 138 -13.22 -4.61 -13.37
C LEU A 138 -13.05 -3.31 -14.17
N HIS A 139 -11.80 -2.86 -14.36
CA HIS A 139 -11.52 -1.59 -15.04
C HIS A 139 -12.05 -1.50 -16.48
N SER A 140 -12.10 -2.60 -17.22
CA SER A 140 -12.55 -2.62 -18.61
C SER A 140 -13.56 -3.74 -18.86
N PRO A 141 -14.64 -3.46 -19.62
CA PRO A 141 -15.58 -4.50 -20.03
C PRO A 141 -15.04 -5.33 -21.20
N PHE A 142 -13.97 -4.87 -21.87
CA PHE A 142 -13.41 -5.56 -23.03
C PHE A 142 -12.32 -6.54 -22.60
N PRO A 143 -12.33 -7.76 -23.17
CA PRO A 143 -11.30 -8.74 -22.85
C PRO A 143 -9.94 -8.27 -23.36
N PHE A 144 -8.87 -8.63 -22.64
CA PHE A 144 -7.47 -8.30 -22.97
C PHE A 144 -7.15 -6.80 -23.00
N THR A 145 -8.01 -5.95 -22.43
CA THR A 145 -7.73 -4.51 -22.26
C THR A 145 -7.52 -4.18 -20.77
N GLY A 146 -6.31 -3.77 -20.40
CA GLY A 146 -5.94 -3.40 -19.02
C GLY A 146 -5.54 -4.57 -18.11
N ASN A 147 -5.12 -4.25 -16.89
CA ASN A 147 -4.87 -5.24 -15.82
C ASN A 147 -6.21 -5.84 -15.35
N ASN A 148 -6.19 -7.09 -14.85
CA ASN A 148 -7.33 -7.95 -14.49
C ASN A 148 -8.27 -7.43 -13.36
N GLY A 149 -8.49 -6.12 -13.24
CA GLY A 149 -9.28 -5.47 -12.19
C GLY A 149 -8.41 -4.79 -11.12
N ASP A 150 -9.05 -4.03 -10.24
CA ASP A 150 -8.41 -3.42 -9.05
C ASP A 150 -9.12 -3.88 -7.77
N ILE A 151 -8.33 -4.41 -6.86
CA ILE A 151 -8.79 -4.94 -5.57
C ILE A 151 -7.79 -4.52 -4.51
N ILE A 152 -8.26 -3.67 -3.61
CA ILE A 152 -7.47 -3.26 -2.45
C ILE A 152 -7.56 -4.36 -1.39
N ALA A 153 -6.50 -5.15 -1.29
CA ALA A 153 -6.35 -6.17 -0.26
C ALA A 153 -5.72 -5.60 1.02
N ALA A 154 -6.01 -6.21 2.17
CA ALA A 154 -5.40 -5.83 3.43
C ALA A 154 -3.88 -6.11 3.42
N ALA A 155 -3.10 -5.17 3.96
CA ALA A 155 -1.67 -5.36 4.14
C ALA A 155 -1.41 -6.25 5.36
N ASP A 156 -0.81 -7.42 5.13
CA ASP A 156 -0.42 -8.34 6.19
C ASP A 156 1.03 -8.82 6.03
N ARG A 157 1.54 -9.52 7.05
CA ARG A 157 2.92 -10.04 7.06
C ARG A 157 3.17 -11.17 6.08
N TRP A 158 2.16 -11.71 5.42
CA TRP A 158 2.24 -12.80 4.48
C TRP A 158 2.03 -12.33 3.04
N ALA A 159 1.80 -11.03 2.81
CA ALA A 159 1.87 -10.46 1.48
C ALA A 159 3.21 -10.84 0.81
N HIS A 160 3.11 -11.42 -0.39
CA HIS A 160 4.24 -11.89 -1.21
C HIS A 160 5.22 -12.83 -0.47
N TRP A 161 4.74 -13.65 0.47
CA TRP A 161 5.58 -14.48 1.35
C TRP A 161 6.50 -15.47 0.60
N ASP A 162 6.02 -15.99 -0.52
CA ASP A 162 6.69 -16.97 -1.41
C ASP A 162 7.67 -16.32 -2.39
N LEU A 163 7.59 -15.00 -2.58
CA LEU A 163 8.43 -14.25 -3.51
C LEU A 163 9.54 -13.44 -2.83
N ARG A 164 9.68 -13.53 -1.50
CA ARG A 164 10.62 -12.69 -0.73
C ARG A 164 12.09 -12.93 -1.04
N CYS A 165 12.43 -14.12 -1.54
CA CYS A 165 13.79 -14.46 -1.93
C CYS A 165 14.23 -13.76 -3.23
N TYR A 166 13.31 -13.17 -4.00
CA TYR A 166 13.61 -12.52 -5.28
C TYR A 166 13.76 -11.01 -5.13
N ASP A 167 15.00 -10.53 -5.12
CA ASP A 167 15.32 -9.10 -5.00
C ASP A 167 14.70 -8.25 -6.13
N ASN A 168 14.65 -8.77 -7.35
CA ASN A 168 14.03 -8.06 -8.48
C ASN A 168 12.52 -7.81 -8.26
N VAL A 169 11.81 -8.74 -7.61
CA VAL A 169 10.39 -8.58 -7.27
C VAL A 169 10.23 -7.47 -6.23
N TRP A 170 11.05 -7.50 -5.17
CA TRP A 170 11.03 -6.44 -4.15
C TRP A 170 11.28 -5.05 -4.75
N ARG A 171 12.31 -4.94 -5.61
CA ARG A 171 12.65 -3.65 -6.23
C ARG A 171 11.55 -3.13 -7.14
N ALA A 172 10.94 -4.00 -7.95
CA ALA A 172 9.85 -3.62 -8.83
C ALA A 172 8.59 -3.17 -8.07
N LEU A 173 8.29 -3.79 -6.93
CA LEU A 173 7.09 -3.47 -6.14
C LEU A 173 7.23 -2.23 -5.24
N LYS A 174 8.46 -1.86 -4.84
CA LYS A 174 8.68 -0.86 -3.77
C LYS A 174 9.44 0.38 -4.20
N PHE A 175 10.26 0.32 -5.24
CA PHE A 175 11.07 1.45 -5.66
C PHE A 175 10.54 2.06 -6.96
N VAL A 176 10.13 3.31 -6.88
CA VAL A 176 9.97 4.18 -8.04
C VAL A 176 11.28 4.96 -8.20
N GLU A 177 12.09 4.59 -9.20
CA GLU A 177 13.38 5.23 -9.44
C GLU A 177 13.19 6.62 -10.06
N ILE A 178 13.82 7.65 -9.47
CA ILE A 178 13.84 9.01 -10.04
C ILE A 178 14.87 9.05 -11.18
N PRO A 179 14.49 9.48 -12.40
CA PRO A 179 15.41 9.55 -13.52
C PRO A 179 16.47 10.64 -13.30
N SER A 180 17.71 10.35 -13.72
CA SER A 180 18.79 11.35 -13.74
C SER A 180 18.83 12.08 -15.09
N VAL A 181 19.63 13.15 -15.19
CA VAL A 181 19.86 13.90 -16.44
C VAL A 181 20.31 12.99 -17.59
N SER A 182 21.08 11.95 -17.28
CA SER A 182 21.55 10.99 -18.29
C SER A 182 20.45 10.06 -18.84
N ASN A 183 19.29 10.00 -18.16
CA ASN A 183 18.15 9.13 -18.46
C ASN A 183 18.54 7.67 -18.75
N LYS A 184 19.50 7.13 -17.98
CA LYS A 184 19.95 5.73 -18.07
C LYS A 184 19.49 4.92 -16.88
N VAL A 185 19.19 3.65 -17.12
CA VAL A 185 19.03 2.65 -16.06
C VAL A 185 20.36 2.51 -15.31
N ARG A 186 20.29 2.38 -13.98
CA ARG A 186 21.46 2.23 -13.11
C ARG A 186 22.35 1.09 -13.60
N GLU A 187 23.66 1.35 -13.66
CA GLU A 187 24.63 0.37 -14.16
C GLU A 187 24.62 -0.95 -13.38
N ALA A 188 24.47 -0.89 -12.04
CA ALA A 188 24.36 -2.10 -11.22
C ALA A 188 23.19 -3.00 -11.66
N LYS A 189 22.05 -2.39 -12.04
CA LYS A 189 20.85 -3.11 -12.52
C LYS A 189 21.05 -3.67 -13.92
N THR A 190 21.74 -2.95 -14.80
CA THR A 190 22.06 -3.46 -16.14
C THR A 190 23.10 -4.58 -16.08
N TRP A 191 24.09 -4.49 -15.20
CA TRP A 191 25.09 -5.53 -14.99
C TRP A 191 24.48 -6.81 -14.38
N SER A 192 23.62 -6.69 -13.36
CA SER A 192 22.94 -7.84 -12.79
C SER A 192 21.98 -8.51 -13.78
N GLY A 193 21.32 -7.71 -14.64
CA GLY A 193 20.44 -8.22 -15.69
C GLY A 193 21.16 -8.97 -16.81
N ARG A 194 22.49 -8.81 -16.94
CA ARG A 194 23.31 -9.57 -17.92
C ARG A 194 23.74 -10.94 -17.41
N GLN A 195 23.56 -11.24 -16.12
CA GLN A 195 23.85 -12.58 -15.60
C GLN A 195 22.82 -13.55 -16.20
N PRO A 196 23.22 -14.47 -17.09
CA PRO A 196 22.25 -15.23 -17.87
C PRO A 196 21.50 -16.22 -16.99
N ALA A 197 20.17 -16.22 -17.10
CA ALA A 197 19.31 -17.17 -16.40
C ALA A 197 19.34 -18.55 -17.10
N HIS A 198 18.83 -19.58 -16.41
CA HIS A 198 18.66 -20.90 -17.00
C HIS A 198 17.41 -20.93 -17.89
N LEU A 199 17.56 -21.50 -19.08
CA LEU A 199 16.48 -21.71 -20.04
C LEU A 199 16.41 -23.19 -20.41
N LEU A 200 15.20 -23.76 -20.37
CA LEU A 200 14.99 -25.18 -20.67
C LEU A 200 15.47 -25.54 -22.08
N ARG A 201 16.22 -26.65 -22.17
CA ARG A 201 16.76 -27.17 -23.45
C ARG A 201 15.69 -27.89 -24.29
N THR A 202 14.61 -28.34 -23.65
CA THR A 202 13.47 -28.96 -24.33
C THR A 202 12.75 -27.91 -25.17
N ASP A 203 12.78 -28.11 -26.48
CA ASP A 203 12.27 -27.15 -27.45
C ASP A 203 11.63 -27.91 -28.61
N VAL A 204 10.33 -27.72 -28.78
CA VAL A 204 9.53 -28.32 -29.86
C VAL A 204 9.22 -27.32 -30.97
N TRP A 205 9.55 -26.04 -30.75
CA TRP A 205 9.23 -24.95 -31.67
C TRP A 205 10.31 -24.76 -32.73
N PHE A 206 11.54 -25.20 -32.43
CA PHE A 206 12.64 -25.20 -33.38
C PHE A 206 12.89 -26.60 -33.96
N VAL A 207 12.63 -26.76 -35.27
CA VAL A 207 12.66 -28.06 -35.96
C VAL A 207 13.96 -28.86 -35.71
N PRO A 208 15.17 -28.28 -35.80
CA PRO A 208 16.40 -29.01 -35.49
C PRO A 208 16.49 -29.52 -34.04
N HIS A 209 15.96 -28.77 -33.08
CA HIS A 209 15.92 -29.22 -31.68
C HIS A 209 14.95 -30.36 -31.47
N TRP A 210 13.80 -30.34 -32.15
CA TRP A 210 12.79 -31.39 -32.02
C TRP A 210 13.34 -32.74 -32.50
N PHE A 211 13.92 -32.79 -33.70
CA PHE A 211 14.57 -34.00 -34.22
C PHE A 211 15.80 -34.41 -33.40
N GLY A 212 16.64 -33.44 -33.00
CA GLY A 212 17.82 -33.70 -32.19
C GLY A 212 17.49 -34.18 -30.77
N ALA A 213 16.33 -33.83 -30.23
CA ALA A 213 15.87 -34.27 -28.91
C ALA A 213 15.42 -35.74 -28.91
N ALA A 214 14.81 -36.23 -30.01
CA ALA A 214 14.35 -37.60 -30.12
C ALA A 214 15.49 -38.64 -30.01
N GLY A 215 16.70 -38.28 -30.45
CA GLY A 215 17.90 -39.13 -30.38
C GLY A 215 18.76 -38.95 -29.12
N ARG A 216 18.38 -38.07 -28.17
CA ARG A 216 19.21 -37.77 -27.00
C ARG A 216 18.81 -38.62 -25.78
N SER A 217 19.76 -39.39 -25.25
CA SER A 217 19.63 -40.01 -23.94
C SER A 217 19.80 -38.99 -22.82
N LYS A 218 18.87 -38.93 -21.86
CA LYS A 218 19.04 -38.13 -20.64
C LYS A 218 20.11 -38.78 -19.76
N ARG A 219 21.12 -38.00 -19.37
CA ARG A 219 22.14 -38.43 -18.40
C ARG A 219 21.83 -37.84 -17.03
N VAL A 220 22.16 -38.57 -15.97
CA VAL A 220 22.10 -38.06 -14.61
C VAL A 220 23.22 -37.04 -14.43
N ALA A 221 22.86 -35.81 -14.06
CA ALA A 221 23.82 -34.80 -13.64
C ALA A 221 24.01 -34.91 -12.13
N THR A 222 25.21 -35.25 -11.68
CA THR A 222 25.56 -35.27 -10.26
C THR A 222 25.78 -33.85 -9.76
N TRP A 223 25.22 -33.53 -8.60
CA TRP A 223 25.36 -32.21 -8.00
C TRP A 223 26.82 -31.93 -7.61
N ASP A 224 27.34 -30.77 -8.00
CA ASP A 224 28.73 -30.34 -7.76
C ASP A 224 28.88 -29.44 -6.52
N GLY A 225 27.81 -29.24 -5.75
CA GLY A 225 27.79 -28.34 -4.59
C GLY A 225 27.34 -26.91 -4.90
N THR A 226 27.13 -26.56 -6.17
CA THR A 226 26.70 -25.22 -6.59
C THR A 226 25.19 -25.13 -6.85
N GLN A 227 24.65 -23.91 -6.85
CA GLN A 227 23.22 -23.64 -7.15
C GLN A 227 23.00 -23.12 -8.57
N ASN A 228 24.06 -22.99 -9.38
CA ASN A 228 24.03 -22.36 -10.69
C ASN A 228 24.62 -23.25 -11.80
N MET A 229 24.64 -24.57 -11.61
CA MET A 229 25.08 -25.52 -12.63
C MET A 229 24.29 -25.31 -13.94
N PRO A 230 24.94 -24.97 -15.06
CA PRO A 230 24.25 -24.73 -16.32
C PRO A 230 23.92 -26.05 -17.04
N LEU A 231 23.01 -26.84 -16.46
CA LEU A 231 22.54 -28.12 -17.02
C LEU A 231 21.71 -27.95 -18.31
N HIS A 232 21.16 -26.75 -18.50
CA HIS A 232 20.38 -26.36 -19.66
C HIS A 232 21.04 -25.21 -20.42
N ARG A 233 20.35 -24.68 -21.44
CA ARG A 233 20.83 -23.52 -22.18
C ARG A 233 20.70 -22.25 -21.31
N LEU A 234 21.42 -21.21 -21.71
CA LEU A 234 21.36 -19.91 -21.05
C LEU A 234 20.39 -18.98 -21.78
N ALA A 235 19.64 -18.18 -21.01
CA ALA A 235 18.71 -17.18 -21.50
C ALA A 235 19.46 -15.91 -21.96
N ASP A 236 20.28 -16.03 -23.00
CA ASP A 236 21.02 -14.93 -23.59
C ASP A 236 20.97 -15.03 -25.13
N PRO A 237 20.72 -13.92 -25.86
CA PRO A 237 20.62 -13.93 -27.33
C PRO A 237 21.89 -14.42 -28.04
N LYS A 238 23.06 -14.33 -27.40
CA LYS A 238 24.35 -14.75 -27.96
C LYS A 238 24.70 -16.19 -27.57
N HIS A 239 23.89 -16.85 -26.75
CA HIS A 239 24.13 -18.24 -26.40
C HIS A 239 23.88 -19.15 -27.62
N LYS A 240 24.84 -20.04 -27.90
CA LYS A 240 24.81 -20.94 -29.07
C LYS A 240 23.59 -21.87 -29.19
N ASP A 241 22.89 -22.13 -28.08
CA ASP A 241 21.67 -22.96 -28.07
C ASP A 241 20.37 -22.10 -27.92
N ALA A 242 20.48 -20.76 -27.97
CA ALA A 242 19.37 -19.82 -27.79
C ALA A 242 19.30 -18.69 -28.84
N TYR A 243 20.27 -18.59 -29.76
CA TYR A 243 20.30 -17.55 -30.81
C TYR A 243 19.06 -17.54 -31.73
N MET A 244 18.34 -18.67 -31.83
CA MET A 244 17.13 -18.79 -32.62
C MET A 244 15.89 -18.18 -31.93
N LEU A 245 16.00 -17.87 -30.64
CA LEU A 245 14.90 -17.30 -29.87
C LEU A 245 14.85 -15.80 -30.08
N GLN A 246 13.63 -15.30 -30.22
CA GLN A 246 13.39 -13.88 -30.37
C GLN A 246 13.26 -13.21 -28.99
N TYR A 247 14.20 -12.32 -28.69
CA TYR A 247 14.19 -11.47 -27.50
C TYR A 247 13.76 -10.05 -27.93
N ILE A 248 12.49 -9.70 -27.72
CA ILE A 248 11.92 -8.36 -27.97
C ILE A 248 11.53 -7.73 -26.64
#